data_AF-A0A7S1R907-F1
#
_entry.id   AF-A0A7S1R907-F1
#
_cell.length_a   1.000
_cell.length_b   1.000
_cell.length_c   1.000
_cell.angle_alpha   90.00
_cell.angle_beta   90.00
_cell.angle_gamma   90.00
#
_symmetry.space_group_name_H-M   'P 1'
#
loop_
_entity.id
_entity.type
_entity.pdbx_description
1 polymer ?
#
loop_
_entity_poly.entity_id
_entity_poly.type
_entity_poly.pdbx_seq_one_letter_code
_entity_poly.pdbx_strand_id
1 'polypeptide(L)'
;KRRPLSFCTLPLYGLPRIKAEIPGILDGWLAYHLGHLGFSRAEVYDMDNSFREDLRRWRERGYDIGYHSRWPAWLSPELARASEGFPGCAESLAYAHCLTTHRALSRWVMLLHGPDEYVRLVGGRGGQGAGRLPAVVERLSAMTGHQ
;
A
#
# COMPACT_ATOMS: atom_id res chain seq x y z
N LYS A 1 -20.56 -9.72 -9.72
CA LYS A 1 -20.62 -8.27 -10.05
C LYS A 1 -19.20 -7.75 -10.19
N ARG A 2 -18.92 -6.82 -11.12
CA ARG A 2 -17.58 -6.19 -11.20
C ARG A 2 -17.34 -5.30 -9.98
N ARG A 3 -16.13 -5.34 -9.43
CA ARG A 3 -15.68 -4.43 -8.38
C ARG A 3 -15.63 -2.99 -8.93
N PRO A 4 -16.12 -1.97 -8.21
CA PRO A 4 -16.16 -0.61 -8.73
C PRO A 4 -14.75 -0.02 -8.89
N LEU A 5 -13.88 -0.22 -7.90
CA LEU A 5 -12.56 0.40 -7.84
C LEU A 5 -11.58 -0.52 -7.08
N SER A 6 -10.41 -0.74 -7.66
CA SER A 6 -9.28 -1.45 -7.03
C SER A 6 -8.00 -0.62 -7.19
N PHE A 7 -6.99 -0.87 -6.35
CA PHE A 7 -5.66 -0.30 -6.54
C PHE A 7 -4.57 -1.35 -6.54
N CYS A 8 -3.46 -1.00 -7.18
CA CYS A 8 -2.23 -1.75 -7.24
C CYS A 8 -1.13 -0.89 -6.64
N THR A 9 -0.27 -1.45 -5.79
CA THR A 9 0.89 -0.70 -5.32
C THR A 9 1.99 -0.68 -6.37
N LEU A 10 2.85 0.34 -6.28
CA LEU A 10 4.26 0.16 -6.65
C LEU A 10 4.89 -1.03 -5.91
N PRO A 11 6.00 -1.61 -6.40
CA PRO A 11 6.78 -2.54 -5.61
C PRO A 11 7.27 -1.88 -4.31
N LEU A 12 6.75 -2.34 -3.18
CA LEU A 12 7.05 -1.84 -1.84
C LEU A 12 8.19 -2.65 -1.21
N TYR A 13 8.89 -2.03 -0.26
CA TYR A 13 9.99 -2.66 0.48
C TYR A 13 10.27 -1.91 1.78
N GLY A 14 11.01 -2.53 2.70
CA GLY A 14 11.60 -1.86 3.85
C GLY A 14 10.61 -1.34 4.90
N LEU A 15 9.42 -1.95 5.05
CA LEU A 15 8.40 -1.46 5.98
C LEU A 15 8.90 -1.19 7.41
N PRO A 16 9.75 -2.02 8.05
CA PRO A 16 10.29 -1.75 9.37
C PRO A 16 10.98 -0.39 9.48
N ARG A 17 11.76 0.00 8.46
CA ARG A 17 12.41 1.31 8.42
C ARG A 17 11.40 2.43 8.32
N ILE A 18 10.43 2.31 7.41
CA ILE A 18 9.38 3.33 7.23
C ILE A 18 8.57 3.50 8.52
N LYS A 19 8.24 2.40 9.22
CA LYS A 19 7.53 2.44 10.50
C LYS A 19 8.33 3.07 11.63
N ALA A 20 9.66 2.89 11.64
CA ALA A 20 10.52 3.53 12.63
C ALA A 20 10.53 5.06 12.46
N GLU A 21 10.46 5.52 11.21
CA GLU A 21 10.37 6.96 10.88
C GLU A 21 8.95 7.50 11.10
N ILE A 22 7.91 6.73 10.72
CA ILE A 22 6.51 7.15 10.74
C ILE A 22 5.62 6.02 11.29
N PRO A 23 5.43 5.97 12.63
CA PRO A 23 4.57 4.97 13.25
C PRO A 23 3.12 5.03 12.72
N GLY A 24 2.54 3.85 12.45
CA GLY A 24 1.16 3.73 11.97
C GLY A 24 0.95 4.11 10.50
N ILE A 25 2.01 4.40 9.73
CA ILE A 25 1.90 4.85 8.33
C ILE A 25 1.10 3.89 7.45
N LEU A 26 1.37 2.58 7.56
CA LEU A 26 0.66 1.57 6.79
C LEU A 26 -0.81 1.48 7.17
N ASP A 27 -1.11 1.53 8.48
CA ASP A 27 -2.49 1.45 8.97
C ASP A 27 -3.31 2.67 8.53
N GLY A 28 -2.73 3.88 8.64
CA GLY A 28 -3.37 5.11 8.17
C GLY A 28 -3.58 5.10 6.65
N TRP A 29 -2.58 4.65 5.90
CA TRP A 29 -2.66 4.56 4.44
C TRP A 29 -3.73 3.54 3.98
N LEU A 30 -3.77 2.34 4.56
CA LEU A 30 -4.80 1.33 4.26
C LEU A 30 -6.19 1.77 4.71
N ALA A 31 -6.33 2.34 5.92
CA ALA A 31 -7.60 2.85 6.42
C ALA A 31 -8.19 3.92 5.50
N TYR A 32 -7.34 4.83 5.00
CA TYR A 32 -7.77 5.87 4.08
C TYR A 32 -8.24 5.29 2.74
N HIS A 33 -7.43 4.44 2.09
CA HIS A 33 -7.80 3.93 0.76
C HIS A 33 -8.93 2.90 0.81
N LEU A 34 -8.84 1.91 1.69
CA LEU A 34 -9.84 0.83 1.76
C LEU A 34 -11.09 1.24 2.53
N GLY A 35 -10.94 1.99 3.63
CA GLY A 35 -12.05 2.38 4.50
C GLY A 35 -12.74 3.68 4.08
N HIS A 36 -11.98 4.69 3.63
CA HIS A 36 -12.54 6.02 3.36
C HIS A 36 -12.81 6.29 1.87
N LEU A 37 -11.85 6.00 0.98
CA LEU A 37 -12.02 6.19 -0.47
C LEU A 37 -12.84 5.08 -1.15
N GLY A 38 -13.12 3.99 -0.43
CA GLY A 38 -13.99 2.91 -0.91
C GLY A 38 -13.36 2.01 -1.97
N PHE A 39 -12.02 1.87 -1.98
CA PHE A 39 -11.36 0.85 -2.78
C PHE A 39 -11.79 -0.54 -2.29
N SER A 40 -12.37 -1.32 -3.20
CA SER A 40 -12.91 -2.65 -2.88
C SER A 40 -11.86 -3.76 -2.84
N ARG A 41 -10.67 -3.54 -3.42
CA ARG A 41 -9.56 -4.47 -3.41
C ARG A 41 -8.23 -3.76 -3.56
N ALA A 42 -7.22 -4.26 -2.85
CA ALA A 42 -5.81 -3.89 -3.02
C ALA A 42 -5.01 -5.05 -3.60
N GLU A 43 -4.06 -4.77 -4.48
CA GLU A 43 -2.95 -5.66 -4.85
C GLU A 43 -1.65 -5.05 -4.35
N VAL A 44 -1.01 -5.68 -3.37
CA VAL A 44 0.25 -5.22 -2.79
C VAL A 44 1.40 -6.09 -3.29
N TYR A 45 2.36 -5.45 -3.96
CA TYR A 45 3.58 -6.05 -4.45
C TYR A 45 4.71 -5.73 -3.49
N ASP A 46 5.28 -6.75 -2.86
CA ASP A 46 6.33 -6.59 -1.85
C ASP A 46 7.61 -7.28 -2.32
N MET A 47 8.70 -6.53 -2.30
CA MET A 47 10.01 -6.97 -2.77
C MET A 47 10.74 -7.85 -1.76
N ASP A 48 10.61 -7.55 -0.47
CA ASP A 48 11.42 -8.13 0.61
C ASP A 48 10.59 -8.88 1.66
N ASN A 49 9.27 -8.97 1.44
CA ASN A 49 8.31 -9.62 2.32
C ASN A 49 8.11 -8.91 3.67
N SER A 50 8.52 -7.65 3.78
CA SER A 50 8.40 -6.87 5.01
C SER A 50 6.97 -6.50 5.41
N PHE A 51 5.99 -6.60 4.50
CA PHE A 51 4.59 -6.23 4.75
C PHE A 51 3.71 -7.41 5.20
N ARG A 52 4.23 -8.65 5.23
CA ARG A 52 3.44 -9.87 5.43
C ARG A 52 2.51 -9.84 6.64
N GLU A 53 3.08 -9.59 7.82
CA GLU A 53 2.31 -9.69 9.08
C GLU A 53 1.27 -8.57 9.19
N ASP A 54 1.61 -7.37 8.75
CA ASP A 54 0.68 -6.25 8.73
C ASP A 54 -0.51 -6.51 7.81
N LEU A 55 -0.24 -6.92 6.56
CA LEU A 55 -1.30 -7.20 5.60
C LEU A 55 -2.14 -8.42 6.00
N ARG A 56 -1.54 -9.42 6.67
CA ARG A 56 -2.31 -10.54 7.26
C ARG A 56 -3.36 -10.01 8.23
N ARG A 57 -3.01 -9.11 9.16
CA ARG A 57 -3.95 -8.51 10.11
C ARG A 57 -5.09 -7.76 9.41
N TRP A 58 -4.79 -7.04 8.34
CA TRP A 58 -5.83 -6.36 7.55
C TRP A 58 -6.76 -7.35 6.82
N ARG A 59 -6.22 -8.44 6.28
CA ARG A 59 -7.04 -9.49 5.66
C ARG A 59 -7.94 -10.20 6.68
N GLU A 60 -7.45 -10.44 7.89
CA GLU A 60 -8.23 -11.02 8.99
C GLU A 60 -9.40 -10.13 9.43
N ARG A 61 -9.29 -8.81 9.23
CA ARG A 61 -10.38 -7.84 9.43
C ARG A 61 -11.40 -7.83 8.28
N GLY A 62 -11.25 -8.70 7.28
CA GLY A 62 -12.20 -8.84 6.17
C GLY A 62 -11.88 -7.99 4.94
N TYR A 63 -10.75 -7.28 4.91
CA TYR A 63 -10.36 -6.51 3.73
C TYR A 63 -9.82 -7.41 2.61
N ASP A 64 -10.25 -7.13 1.37
CA ASP A 64 -9.84 -7.87 0.18
C ASP A 64 -8.47 -7.38 -0.32
N ILE A 65 -7.39 -8.03 0.14
CA ILE A 65 -6.01 -7.69 -0.20
C ILE A 65 -5.31 -8.89 -0.83
N GLY A 66 -4.92 -8.76 -2.09
CA GLY A 66 -3.93 -9.63 -2.74
C GLY A 66 -2.52 -9.22 -2.33
N TYR A 67 -1.70 -10.19 -1.95
CA TYR A 67 -0.35 -9.95 -1.45
C TYR A 67 0.65 -10.83 -2.20
N HIS A 68 1.58 -10.17 -2.90
CA HIS A 68 2.59 -10.81 -3.75
C HIS A 68 3.97 -10.61 -3.10
N SER A 69 4.34 -11.54 -2.23
CA SER A 69 5.60 -11.47 -1.48
C SER A 69 6.80 -11.89 -2.32
N ARG A 70 7.92 -11.16 -2.21
CA ARG A 70 9.14 -11.38 -3.01
C ARG A 70 8.83 -11.36 -4.50
N TRP A 71 8.08 -10.35 -4.92
CA TRP A 71 7.51 -10.23 -6.27
C TRP A 71 8.51 -10.51 -7.41
N PRO A 72 9.74 -9.94 -7.43
CA PRO A 72 10.70 -10.22 -8.51
C PRO A 72 11.04 -11.70 -8.66
N ALA A 73 11.12 -12.43 -7.53
CA ALA A 73 11.47 -13.85 -7.52
C ALA A 73 10.35 -14.74 -8.09
N TRP A 74 9.11 -14.24 -8.20
CA TRP A 74 8.03 -14.95 -8.89
C TRP A 74 8.19 -14.89 -10.41
N LEU A 75 8.89 -13.87 -10.90
CA LEU A 75 9.05 -13.61 -12.33
C LEU A 75 10.30 -14.30 -12.88
N SER A 76 11.46 -14.10 -12.24
CA SER A 76 12.68 -14.86 -12.51
C SER A 76 13.75 -14.62 -11.43
N PRO A 77 14.68 -15.57 -11.22
CA PRO A 77 15.87 -15.36 -10.39
C PRO A 77 16.74 -14.18 -10.86
N GLU A 78 16.86 -13.98 -12.17
CA GLU A 78 17.65 -12.91 -12.78
C GLU A 78 17.07 -11.54 -12.45
N LEU A 79 15.75 -11.38 -12.58
CA LEU A 79 15.07 -10.15 -12.22
C LEU A 79 15.14 -9.90 -10.71
N ALA A 80 15.05 -10.95 -9.89
CA ALA A 80 15.24 -10.82 -8.45
C ALA A 80 16.60 -10.21 -8.12
N ARG A 81 17.69 -10.76 -8.68
CA ARG A 81 19.04 -10.21 -8.53
C ARG A 81 19.15 -8.79 -9.07
N ALA A 82 18.61 -8.52 -10.26
CA ALA A 82 18.65 -7.17 -10.86
C ALA A 82 17.83 -6.13 -10.07
N SER A 83 16.86 -6.58 -9.27
CA SER A 83 16.04 -5.72 -8.43
C SER A 83 16.62 -5.51 -7.02
N GLU A 84 17.71 -6.22 -6.66
CA GLU A 84 18.44 -5.99 -5.41
C GLU A 84 19.02 -4.56 -5.44
N GLY A 85 18.41 -3.65 -4.68
CA GLY A 85 18.78 -2.22 -4.64
C GLY A 85 18.11 -1.35 -5.71
N PHE A 86 17.41 -1.93 -6.69
CA PHE A 86 16.70 -1.19 -7.74
C PHE A 86 15.24 -1.67 -7.87
N PRO A 87 14.35 -1.30 -6.94
CA PRO A 87 12.97 -1.80 -6.93
C PRO A 87 12.15 -1.49 -8.19
N GLY A 88 12.49 -0.40 -8.88
CA GLY A 88 11.86 0.00 -10.14
C GLY A 88 12.00 -1.02 -11.28
N CYS A 89 12.98 -1.92 -11.22
CA CYS A 89 13.17 -2.97 -12.23
C CYS A 89 11.94 -3.89 -12.39
N ALA A 90 11.17 -4.10 -11.31
CA ALA A 90 9.99 -4.97 -11.31
C ALA A 90 8.66 -4.21 -11.42
N GLU A 91 8.69 -2.87 -11.50
CA GLU A 91 7.50 -2.01 -11.45
C GLU A 91 6.57 -2.23 -12.64
N SER A 92 7.11 -2.13 -13.86
CA SER A 92 6.31 -2.30 -15.08
C SER A 92 5.61 -3.67 -15.12
N LEU A 93 6.27 -4.70 -14.56
CA LEU A 93 5.72 -6.05 -14.48
C LEU A 93 4.64 -6.19 -13.40
N ALA A 94 4.80 -5.52 -12.26
CA ALA A 94 3.75 -5.42 -11.24
C ALA A 94 2.48 -4.77 -11.81
N TYR A 95 2.64 -3.68 -12.57
CA TYR A 95 1.52 -3.01 -13.24
C TYR A 95 0.84 -3.88 -14.29
N ALA A 96 1.63 -4.52 -15.16
CA ALA A 96 1.10 -5.43 -16.17
C ALA A 96 0.33 -6.59 -15.54
N HIS A 97 0.88 -7.20 -14.47
CA HIS A 97 0.21 -8.25 -13.72
C HIS A 97 -1.09 -7.76 -13.09
N CYS A 98 -1.09 -6.58 -12.47
CA CYS A 98 -2.28 -6.04 -11.82
C CYS A 98 -3.40 -5.75 -12.83
N LEU A 99 -3.09 -5.04 -13.91
CA LEU A 99 -4.07 -4.72 -14.95
C LEU A 99 -4.64 -5.98 -15.60
N THR A 100 -3.80 -7.00 -15.80
CA THR A 100 -4.23 -8.29 -16.34
C THR A 100 -5.14 -9.04 -15.34
N THR A 101 -4.74 -9.11 -14.08
CA THR A 101 -5.52 -9.74 -13.00
C THR A 101 -6.90 -9.09 -12.84
N HIS A 102 -6.96 -7.77 -12.95
CA HIS A 102 -8.20 -7.02 -12.79
C HIS A 102 -9.01 -6.86 -14.08
N ARG A 103 -8.52 -7.37 -15.22
CA ARG A 103 -9.23 -7.33 -16.50
C ARG A 103 -10.60 -7.99 -16.33
N ALA A 104 -11.65 -7.22 -16.59
CA ALA A 104 -13.04 -7.60 -16.41
C ALA A 104 -13.50 -7.91 -14.96
N LEU A 105 -12.62 -7.90 -13.96
CA LEU A 105 -12.97 -8.03 -12.54
C LEU A 105 -13.28 -6.67 -11.89
N SER A 106 -12.62 -5.61 -12.36
CA SER A 106 -12.79 -4.24 -11.86
C SER A 106 -13.24 -3.28 -12.96
N ARG A 107 -14.02 -2.26 -12.59
CA ARG A 107 -14.40 -1.18 -13.50
C ARG A 107 -13.26 -0.18 -13.65
N TRP A 108 -12.59 0.12 -12.54
CA TRP A 108 -11.42 1.00 -12.50
C TRP A 108 -10.31 0.36 -11.67
N VAL A 109 -9.07 0.59 -12.12
CA VAL A 109 -7.86 0.18 -11.43
C VAL A 109 -6.95 1.40 -11.33
N MET A 110 -6.52 1.74 -10.13
CA MET A 110 -5.58 2.83 -9.89
C MET A 110 -4.19 2.25 -9.57
N LEU A 111 -3.17 2.79 -10.21
CA LEU A 111 -1.79 2.57 -9.78
C LEU A 111 -1.53 3.55 -8.64
N LEU A 112 -1.32 3.02 -7.45
CA LEU A 112 -1.16 3.77 -6.22
C LEU A 112 0.29 3.62 -5.73
N HIS A 113 0.91 4.75 -5.43
CA HIS A 113 2.26 4.77 -4.89
C HIS A 113 2.32 4.25 -3.44
N GLY A 114 3.53 4.09 -2.92
CA GLY A 114 3.76 3.58 -1.58
C GLY A 114 3.26 4.51 -0.47
N PRO A 115 3.17 4.01 0.77
CA PRO A 115 2.76 4.80 1.93
C PRO A 115 3.68 6.00 2.22
N ASP A 116 4.93 5.97 1.76
CA ASP A 116 5.90 7.05 1.88
C ASP A 116 5.50 8.30 1.08
N GLU A 117 4.89 8.14 -0.10
CA GLU A 117 4.38 9.25 -0.90
C GLU A 117 3.05 9.83 -0.39
N TYR A 118 2.32 9.08 0.45
CA TYR A 118 1.09 9.53 1.08
C TYR A 118 1.33 10.66 2.10
N VAL A 119 2.54 10.78 2.63
CA VAL A 119 2.87 11.81 3.61
C VAL A 119 3.20 13.13 2.91
N ARG A 120 2.21 14.02 2.79
CA ARG A 120 2.51 15.43 2.54
C ARG A 120 2.84 16.12 3.87
N LEU A 121 4.02 16.74 3.93
CA LEU A 121 4.34 17.71 4.98
C LEU A 121 3.28 18.81 4.97
N VAL A 122 2.36 18.82 5.93
CA VAL A 122 1.57 20.02 6.25
C VAL A 122 2.49 20.93 7.07
N GLY A 123 3.48 21.49 6.38
CA GLY A 123 4.34 22.56 6.88
C GLY A 123 3.92 23.85 6.19
N GLY A 124 2.89 24.49 6.74
CA GLY A 124 2.52 25.84 6.33
C GLY A 124 3.72 26.78 6.44
N ARG A 125 3.80 27.75 5.53
CA ARG A 125 4.72 28.88 5.67
C ARG A 125 4.48 29.53 7.03
N GLY A 126 5.47 29.44 7.91
CA GLY A 126 5.58 30.22 9.15
C GLY A 126 5.03 29.54 10.40
N GLY A 127 5.93 29.30 11.36
CA GLY A 127 5.57 29.17 12.77
C GLY A 127 5.29 27.74 13.26
N GLN A 128 6.23 27.22 14.05
CA GLN A 128 6.03 26.30 15.19
C GLN A 128 4.80 25.38 15.15
N GLY A 129 5.01 24.13 14.76
CA GLY A 129 3.95 23.12 14.82
C GLY A 129 4.41 21.73 14.40
N ALA A 130 5.47 21.23 15.02
CA ALA A 130 5.75 19.80 14.96
C ALA A 130 4.57 19.04 15.61
N GLY A 131 3.93 18.16 14.86
CA GLY A 131 3.05 17.12 15.39
C GLY A 131 1.56 17.34 15.14
N ARG A 132 1.02 16.74 14.06
CA ARG A 132 -0.42 16.42 13.96
C ARG A 132 -0.76 15.20 13.09
N LEU A 133 0.21 14.34 12.78
CA LEU A 133 -0.08 13.02 12.18
C LEU A 133 -0.93 12.10 13.10
N PRO A 134 -0.70 12.04 14.43
CA PRO A 134 -1.50 11.17 15.31
C PRO A 134 -2.99 11.48 15.27
N ALA A 135 -3.37 12.76 15.23
CA ALA A 135 -4.77 13.18 15.27
C ALA A 135 -5.55 12.83 14.00
N VAL A 136 -4.90 12.77 12.83
CA VAL A 136 -5.54 12.34 11.58
C VAL A 136 -5.74 10.82 11.59
N VAL A 137 -4.73 10.07 12.06
CA VAL A 137 -4.82 8.61 12.21
C VAL A 137 -5.87 8.21 13.25
N GLU A 138 -5.93 8.89 14.39
CA GLU A 138 -6.98 8.68 15.41
C GLU A 138 -8.38 9.02 14.87
N ARG A 139 -8.54 10.13 14.13
CA ARG A 139 -9.82 10.50 13.54
C ARG A 139 -10.28 9.51 12.47
N LEU A 140 -9.38 9.05 11.61
CA LEU A 140 -9.72 8.03 10.61
C LEU A 140 -10.06 6.70 11.29
N SER A 141 -9.32 6.30 12.33
CA SER A 141 -9.61 5.10 13.12
C SER A 141 -10.97 5.18 13.82
N ALA A 142 -11.31 6.32 14.41
CA ALA A 142 -12.59 6.57 15.06
C ALA A 142 -13.78 6.62 14.08
N MET A 143 -13.56 7.08 12.85
CA MET A 143 -14.59 7.11 11.80
C MET A 143 -14.84 5.74 11.16
N THR A 144 -13.86 4.83 11.20
CA THR A 144 -14.01 3.47 10.64
C THR A 144 -14.76 2.47 11.53
N GLY A 145 -15.27 2.90 12.70
CA GLY A 145 -16.28 2.17 13.47
C GLY A 145 -16.11 0.65 13.53
N HIS A 146 -15.12 0.16 14.28
CA HIS A 146 -15.14 -1.21 14.78
C HIS A 146 -15.64 -1.18 16.22
N GLN A 147 -16.95 -1.42 16.38
CA GLN A 147 -17.48 -2.19 17.51
C GLN A 147 -17.47 -3.66 17.12
#